data_AF-A0A0M0H6F0-F1
#
_entry.id   AF-A0A0M0H6F0-F1
#
_cell.length_a   1.000
_cell.length_b   1.000
_cell.length_c   1.000
_cell.angle_alpha   90.00
_cell.angle_beta   90.00
_cell.angle_gamma   90.00
#
_symmetry.space_group_name_H-M   'P 1'
#
loop_
_entity.id
_entity.type
_entity.pdbx_description
1 polymer ?
#
loop_
_entity_poly.entity_id
_entity_poly.type
_entity_poly.pdbx_seq_one_letter_code
_entity_poly.pdbx_strand_id
1 'polypeptide(L)'
;MRELLLRKKQKELSEYKAMYIIKDYFLLFYQALQKNTQELSKILSRLFDLLQKNGRKSHRYRKKTVFDILGVVYNYITSARKIA
;
A
#
# COMPACT_ATOMS: atom_id res chain seq x y z
N MET A 1 2.99 -1.86 -1.91
CA MET A 1 3.45 -1.28 -0.62
C MET A 1 2.32 -0.96 0.37
N ARG A 2 1.24 -0.28 -0.04
CA ARG A 2 0.12 0.06 0.86
C ARG A 2 -0.55 -1.16 1.52
N GLU A 3 -0.86 -2.21 0.75
CA GLU A 3 -1.41 -3.46 1.31
C GLU A 3 -0.45 -4.14 2.28
N LEU A 4 0.86 -4.10 2.00
CA LEU A 4 1.88 -4.63 2.90
C LEU A 4 1.88 -3.87 4.24
N LEU A 5 1.76 -2.54 4.23
CA LEU A 5 1.63 -1.73 5.44
C LEU A 5 0.36 -2.08 6.23
N LEU A 6 -0.76 -2.30 5.54
CA LEU A 6 -2.01 -2.71 6.19
C LEU A 6 -1.86 -4.08 6.87
N ARG A 7 -1.43 -5.11 6.12
CA ARG A 7 -1.37 -6.48 6.62
C ARG A 7 -0.28 -6.70 7.67
N LYS A 8 0.91 -6.12 7.48
CA LYS A 8 2.08 -6.38 8.34
C LYS A 8 2.24 -5.38 9.48
N LYS A 9 1.73 -4.15 9.33
CA LYS A 9 1.93 -3.07 10.30
C LYS A 9 0.60 -2.49 10.82
N GLN A 10 -0.55 -2.97 10.37
CA GLN A 10 -1.88 -2.45 10.72
C GLN A 10 -1.97 -0.93 10.55
N LYS A 11 -1.31 -0.39 9.52
CA LYS A 11 -1.34 1.03 9.19
C LYS A 11 -2.09 1.26 7.89
N GLU A 12 -2.99 2.24 7.93
CA GLU A 12 -3.72 2.67 6.74
C GLU A 12 -3.12 3.96 6.20
N LEU A 13 -2.99 4.00 4.89
CA LEU A 13 -2.55 5.16 4.14
C LEU A 13 -3.54 5.37 3.00
N SER A 14 -4.07 6.58 2.85
CA SER A 14 -4.96 6.90 1.73
C SER A 14 -4.24 6.74 0.40
N GLU A 15 -4.96 6.37 -0.66
CA GLU A 15 -4.41 6.21 -1.99
C GLU A 15 -3.73 7.50 -2.48
N TYR A 16 -4.43 8.63 -2.31
CA TYR A 16 -3.94 9.95 -2.71
C TYR A 16 -2.61 10.30 -2.02
N LYS A 17 -2.52 10.14 -0.70
CA LYS A 17 -1.28 10.40 0.05
C LYS A 17 -0.14 9.46 -0.33
N ALA A 18 -0.43 8.19 -0.62
CA ALA A 18 0.57 7.25 -1.11
C ALA A 18 1.09 7.69 -2.48
N MET A 19 0.19 8.06 -3.40
CA MET A 19 0.54 8.52 -4.74
C MET A 19 1.40 9.79 -4.70
N TYR A 20 1.04 10.75 -3.83
CA TYR A 20 1.81 11.97 -3.63
C TYR A 20 3.25 11.67 -3.21
N ILE A 21 3.46 10.79 -2.23
CA ILE A 21 4.82 10.42 -1.77
C ILE A 21 5.58 9.63 -2.84
N ILE A 22 4.91 8.72 -3.55
CA ILE A 22 5.54 7.89 -4.59
C ILE A 22 5.99 8.74 -5.79
N LYS A 23 5.23 9.79 -6.13
CA LYS A 23 5.56 10.70 -7.24
C LYS A 23 6.98 11.27 -7.11
N ASP A 24 7.37 11.68 -5.91
CA ASP A 24 8.68 12.28 -5.66
C ASP A 24 9.84 11.28 -5.82
N TYR A 25 9.55 9.98 -5.81
CA TYR A 25 10.51 8.90 -5.94
C TYR A 25 10.74 8.44 -7.38
N PHE A 26 9.95 8.89 -8.37
CA PHE A 26 10.06 8.37 -9.74
C PHE A 26 11.44 8.58 -10.37
N LEU A 27 12.03 9.76 -10.20
CA LEU A 27 13.37 10.03 -10.73
C LEU A 27 14.43 9.13 -10.07
N LEU A 28 14.33 8.93 -8.76
CA LEU A 28 15.22 8.08 -7.98
C LEU A 28 15.12 6.61 -8.43
N PHE A 29 13.92 6.13 -8.74
CA PHE A 29 13.74 4.78 -9.28
C PHE A 29 14.35 4.64 -10.67
N TYR A 30 14.12 5.60 -11.56
CA TYR A 30 14.68 5.58 -12.90
C TYR A 30 16.22 5.49 -12.87
N GLN A 31 16.85 6.31 -12.02
CA GLN A 31 18.31 6.28 -11.84
C GLN A 31 18.81 4.97 -11.23
N ALA A 32 18.11 4.42 -10.23
CA ALA A 32 18.53 3.20 -9.56
C ALA A 32 18.39 1.95 -10.43
N LEU A 33 17.35 1.89 -11.28
CA LEU A 33 17.17 0.80 -12.25
C LEU A 33 18.34 0.67 -13.22
N GLN A 34 19.04 1.77 -13.52
CA GLN A 34 20.20 1.79 -14.43
C GLN A 34 21.54 1.47 -13.73
N LYS A 35 21.59 1.48 -12.40
CA LYS A 35 22.83 1.29 -11.64
C LYS A 35 23.00 -0.15 -11.15
N ASN A 36 22.28 -0.52 -10.10
CA ASN A 36 22.35 -1.84 -9.51
C ASN A 36 21.10 -2.13 -8.65
N THR A 37 20.91 -3.41 -8.33
CA THR A 37 19.78 -3.88 -7.52
C THR A 37 19.86 -3.43 -6.06
N GLN A 38 21.07 -3.16 -5.54
CA GLN A 38 21.28 -2.74 -4.16
C GLN A 38 20.77 -1.31 -3.89
N GLU A 39 21.09 -0.35 -4.78
CA GLU A 39 20.58 1.01 -4.69
C GLU A 39 19.06 1.05 -4.86
N LEU A 40 18.53 0.23 -5.77
CA LEU A 40 17.08 0.10 -5.92
C LEU A 40 16.42 -0.40 -4.62
N SER A 41 16.99 -1.44 -4.00
CA SER A 41 16.53 -1.97 -2.72
C SER A 41 16.55 -0.89 -1.62
N LYS A 42 17.64 -0.12 -1.53
CA LYS A 42 17.79 0.97 -0.56
C LYS A 42 16.73 2.06 -0.73
N ILE A 43 16.42 2.44 -1.97
CA ILE A 43 15.40 3.44 -2.29
C ILE A 43 14.00 2.90 -1.96
N LEU A 44 13.71 1.63 -2.30
CA LEU A 44 12.45 0.97 -1.95
C LEU A 44 12.25 0.89 -0.43
N SER A 45 13.29 0.55 0.34
CA SER A 45 13.24 0.53 1.81
C SER A 45 12.95 1.91 2.38
N ARG A 46 13.64 2.96 1.91
CA ARG A 46 13.38 4.35 2.35
C ARG A 46 11.96 4.80 2.03
N LEU A 47 11.47 4.51 0.83
CA LEU A 47 10.10 4.81 0.44
C LEU A 47 9.10 4.09 1.37
N PHE A 48 9.33 2.81 1.63
CA PHE A 48 8.47 2.03 2.51
C PHE A 48 8.42 2.62 3.93
N ASP A 49 9.56 3.02 4.49
CA ASP A 49 9.62 3.67 5.81
C ASP A 49 8.87 5.01 5.84
N LEU A 50 8.99 5.82 4.78
CA LEU A 50 8.22 7.06 4.66
C LEU A 50 6.72 6.82 4.59
N LEU A 51 6.28 5.87 3.77
CA LEU A 51 4.87 5.48 3.69
C LEU A 51 4.39 4.94 5.03
N GLN A 52 5.22 4.19 5.77
CA GLN A 52 4.90 3.69 7.10
C GLN A 52 4.77 4.82 8.13
N LYS A 53 5.65 5.82 8.10
CA LYS A 53 5.58 6.99 9.00
C LYS A 53 4.35 7.85 8.72
N ASN A 54 3.99 7.98 7.44
CA ASN A 54 2.82 8.75 7.00
C ASN A 54 1.49 7.99 7.09
N GLY A 55 1.55 6.65 7.25
CA GLY A 55 0.40 5.82 7.56
C GLY A 55 -0.14 6.16 8.94
N ARG A 56 -1.42 6.51 9.02
CA ARG A 56 -2.14 6.73 10.27
C ARG A 56 -2.46 5.38 10.93
N LYS A 57 -2.89 5.41 12.20
CA LYS A 57 -3.59 4.28 12.82
C LYS A 57 -4.71 3.85 11.88
N SER A 58 -4.83 2.56 11.66
CA SER A 58 -5.88 1.97 10.86
C SER A 58 -7.25 2.18 11.52
N HIS A 59 -7.83 3.34 11.29
CA HIS A 59 -9.17 3.65 11.78
C HIS A 59 -10.21 2.70 11.16
N ARG A 60 -9.95 2.21 9.94
CA ARG A 60 -10.84 1.27 9.24
C ARG A 60 -10.54 -0.20 9.54
N TYR A 61 -9.30 -0.61 9.85
CA TYR A 61 -9.02 -2.02 10.18
C TYR A 61 -9.84 -2.55 11.37
N ARG A 62 -10.17 -1.68 12.34
CA ARG A 62 -11.08 -2.03 13.45
C ARG A 62 -12.56 -1.75 13.18
N LYS A 63 -12.92 -1.06 12.10
CA LYS A 63 -14.29 -0.63 11.82
C LYS A 63 -14.82 -1.28 10.55
N LYS A 64 -15.87 -2.07 10.68
CA LYS A 64 -16.66 -2.58 9.55
C LYS A 64 -17.31 -1.39 8.83
N THR A 65 -17.23 -1.35 7.50
CA THR A 65 -18.02 -0.40 6.71
C THR A 65 -19.49 -0.79 6.73
N VAL A 66 -20.38 0.12 6.33
CA VAL A 66 -21.82 -0.18 6.22
C VAL A 66 -22.07 -1.40 5.33
N PHE A 67 -21.31 -1.57 4.24
CA PHE A 67 -21.41 -2.76 3.38
C PHE A 67 -20.92 -4.05 4.06
N ASP A 68 -19.85 -3.98 4.87
CA ASP A 68 -19.36 -5.11 5.66
C ASP A 68 -20.36 -5.51 6.77
N ILE A 69 -21.14 -4.55 7.28
CA ILE A 69 -22.21 -4.78 8.26
C ILE A 69 -23.45 -5.37 7.58
N LEU A 70 -23.83 -4.82 6.42
CA LEU A 70 -24.99 -5.26 5.65
C LEU A 70 -24.74 -6.56 4.85
N GLY A 71 -23.51 -7.10 4.88
CA GLY A 71 -23.16 -8.32 4.15
C GLY A 71 -23.20 -8.17 2.62
N VAL A 72 -23.19 -6.93 2.11
CA VAL A 72 -23.21 -6.64 0.68
C VAL A 72 -21.82 -6.88 0.12
N VAL A 73 -21.51 -8.14 -0.16
CA VAL A 73 -20.28 -8.53 -0.84
C VAL A 73 -20.37 -8.03 -2.28
N TYR A 74 -19.50 -7.11 -2.66
CA TYR A 74 -19.27 -6.85 -4.08
C TYR A 74 -18.73 -8.14 -4.70
N ASN A 75 -19.59 -8.80 -5.50
CA ASN A 75 -19.32 -10.08 -6.16
C ASN A 75 -18.01 -10.13 -6.99
N TYR A 76 -17.38 -8.98 -7.22
CA TYR A 76 -16.12 -8.84 -7.94
C TYR A 76 -14.94 -9.62 -7.29
N ILE A 77 -14.88 -9.70 -5.96
CA ILE A 77 -13.78 -10.44 -5.25
C ILE A 77 -14.03 -11.96 -5.25
N THR A 78 -15.29 -12.38 -5.21
CA THR A 78 -15.67 -13.80 -5.15
C THR A 78 -15.36 -14.53 -6.47
N SER A 79 -15.49 -13.85 -7.61
CA SER A 79 -15.12 -14.39 -8.93
C SER A 79 -13.62 -14.67 -9.09
N ALA A 80 -12.75 -13.87 -8.47
CA ALA A 80 -11.29 -14.09 -8.53
C ALA A 80 -10.81 -15.24 -7.62
N ARG A 81 -11.57 -15.60 -6.58
CA ARG A 81 -11.23 -16.70 -5.67
C ARG A 81 -11.63 -18.09 -6.16
N LYS A 82 -12.49 -18.20 -7.17
CA LYS A 82 -12.95 -19.50 -7.71
C LYS A 82 -12.00 -20.15 -8.72
N ILE A 83 -10.84 -19.53 -9.02
CA ILE A 83 -9.84 -20.05 -9.97
C ILE A 83 -8.52 -20.36 -9.24
N ALA A 84 -8.61 -20.91 -8.02
CA ALA A 84 -7.47 -21.47 -7.29
C ALA A 84 -7.77 -22.91 -6.91
#